data_AF-A0A9W8JPB9-F1
#
_entry.id   AF-A0A9W8JPB9-F1
#
_cell.length_a   1.000
_cell.length_b   1.000
_cell.length_c   1.000
_cell.angle_alpha   90.00
_cell.angle_beta   90.00
_cell.angle_gamma   90.00
#
_symmetry.space_group_name_H-M   'P 1'
#
loop_
_entity.id
_entity.type
_entity.pdbx_description
1 polymer ?
#
loop_
_entity_poly.entity_id
_entity_poly.type
_entity_poly.pdbx_seq_one_letter_code
_entity_poly.pdbx_strand_id
1 'polypeptide(L)'
;MAPKTYTWLSVWFVLSYGISLWDAAYILLRPHSLPGGKWRLPWAVYDVLEYVDKTYDINWFYERHLKSIELAAKATVTLPEIGLAILYLYLAHTKRSPLAPLAGFSAALATLIKCILWTLEEIYCGWCTVGHNSSFNIFTLVGSTYADIRCLLNSEHVAPWC
;
A
#
# COMPACT_ATOMS: atom_id res chain seq x y z
N MET A 1 -13.72 27.76 -18.21
CA MET A 1 -14.80 27.19 -17.39
C MET A 1 -14.18 26.66 -16.11
N ALA A 2 -14.64 27.07 -14.92
CA ALA A 2 -14.09 26.55 -13.67
C ALA A 2 -14.42 25.05 -13.57
N PRO A 3 -13.44 24.18 -13.34
CA PRO A 3 -13.68 22.74 -13.24
C PRO A 3 -14.57 22.44 -12.03
N LYS A 4 -15.52 21.53 -12.20
CA LYS A 4 -16.39 21.08 -11.11
C LYS A 4 -15.57 20.26 -10.13
N THR A 5 -15.48 20.71 -8.89
CA THR A 5 -14.78 20.00 -7.81
C THR A 5 -15.79 19.27 -6.93
N TYR A 6 -15.40 18.08 -6.49
CA TYR A 6 -16.20 17.26 -5.58
C TYR A 6 -15.45 17.15 -4.25
N THR A 7 -16.05 17.68 -3.19
CA THR A 7 -15.45 17.71 -1.84
C THR A 7 -15.20 16.32 -1.30
N TRP A 8 -16.13 15.38 -1.53
CA TRP A 8 -15.98 13.99 -1.11
C TRP A 8 -14.73 13.33 -1.71
N LEU A 9 -14.44 13.60 -2.99
CA LEU A 9 -13.27 13.06 -3.69
C LEU A 9 -11.97 13.63 -3.10
N SER A 10 -12.01 14.90 -2.71
CA SER A 10 -10.85 15.54 -2.05
C SER A 10 -10.60 14.98 -0.67
N VAL A 11 -11.66 14.74 0.12
CA VAL A 11 -11.56 14.07 1.43
C VAL A 11 -11.00 12.66 1.26
N TRP A 12 -11.49 11.90 0.27
CA TRP A 12 -10.95 10.58 -0.06
C TRP A 12 -9.45 10.63 -0.35
N PHE A 13 -9.00 11.56 -1.21
CA PHE A 13 -7.58 11.73 -1.50
C PHE A 13 -6.77 12.07 -0.24
N VAL A 14 -7.22 13.03 0.57
CA VAL A 14 -6.50 13.39 1.80
C VAL A 14 -6.35 12.18 2.73
N LEU A 15 -7.41 11.39 2.92
CA LEU A 15 -7.37 10.22 3.79
C LEU A 15 -6.51 9.10 3.20
N SER A 16 -6.75 8.70 1.95
CA SER A 16 -6.02 7.59 1.31
C SER A 16 -4.52 7.87 1.17
N TYR A 17 -4.15 9.06 0.68
CA TYR A 17 -2.74 9.39 0.50
C TYR A 17 -2.06 9.79 1.82
N GLY A 18 -2.83 10.22 2.83
CA GLY A 18 -2.33 10.36 4.20
C GLY A 18 -1.93 9.01 4.82
N ILE A 19 -2.77 7.98 4.64
CA ILE A 19 -2.44 6.61 5.06
C ILE A 19 -1.24 6.08 4.27
N SER A 20 -1.21 6.24 2.95
CA SER A 20 -0.06 5.83 2.12
C SER A 20 1.25 6.51 2.53
N LEU A 21 1.21 7.79 2.93
CA LEU A 21 2.39 8.49 3.42
C LEU A 21 2.85 7.94 4.77
N TRP A 22 1.92 7.63 5.67
CA TRP A 22 2.21 7.03 6.97
C TRP A 22 2.83 5.63 6.83
N ASP A 23 2.37 4.84 5.86
CA ASP A 23 2.93 3.53 5.51
C ASP A 23 4.33 3.65 4.87
N ALA A 24 4.51 4.55 3.91
CA ALA A 24 5.83 4.82 3.33
C ALA A 24 6.83 5.30 4.40
N ALA A 25 6.38 6.13 5.34
CA ALA A 25 7.19 6.58 6.47
C ALA A 25 7.57 5.42 7.41
N TYR A 26 6.69 4.44 7.63
CA TYR A 26 7.01 3.24 8.41
C TYR A 26 8.24 2.54 7.85
N ILE A 27 8.27 2.35 6.52
CA ILE A 27 9.33 1.63 5.82
C ILE A 27 10.61 2.45 5.76
N LEU A 28 10.53 3.73 5.38
CA LEU A 28 11.71 4.59 5.20
C LEU A 28 12.42 4.93 6.52
N LEU A 29 11.70 4.91 7.64
CA LEU A 29 12.26 5.17 8.97
C LEU A 29 12.78 3.91 9.67
N ARG A 30 12.77 2.74 9.01
CA ARG A 30 13.42 1.54 9.55
C ARG A 30 14.93 1.82 9.67
N PRO A 31 15.58 1.43 10.79
CA PRO A 31 15.11 0.50 11.81
C PRO A 31 14.37 1.16 13.00
N HIS A 32 14.21 2.48 13.04
CA HIS A 32 13.65 3.18 14.21
C HIS A 32 12.14 2.99 14.43
N SER A 33 11.42 2.58 13.39
CA SER A 33 10.00 2.24 13.40
C SER A 33 9.70 0.78 13.77
N LEU A 34 10.71 -0.11 13.71
CA LEU A 34 10.59 -1.54 14.01
C LEU A 34 10.40 -1.82 15.52
N PRO A 35 10.05 -3.07 15.92
CA PRO A 35 9.90 -3.43 17.32
C PRO A 35 11.21 -3.14 18.08
N GLY A 36 11.12 -2.41 19.20
CA GLY A 36 12.29 -1.96 19.96
C GLY A 36 12.95 -0.66 19.46
N GLY A 37 12.43 -0.04 18.39
CA GLY A 37 12.87 1.25 17.90
C GLY A 37 12.33 2.45 18.69
N LYS A 38 13.08 3.56 18.70
CA LYS A 38 12.75 4.79 19.46
C LYS A 38 11.41 5.39 19.06
N TRP A 39 10.99 5.24 17.81
CA TRP A 39 9.81 5.89 17.24
C TRP A 39 8.67 4.91 16.97
N ARG A 40 8.60 3.76 17.65
CA ARG A 40 7.56 2.73 17.43
C ARG A 40 6.13 3.22 17.69
N LEU A 41 5.92 4.15 18.62
CA LEU A 41 4.58 4.51 19.13
C LEU A 41 3.53 4.83 18.03
N PRO A 42 3.83 5.65 17.01
CA PRO A 42 2.87 5.96 15.96
C PRO A 42 2.54 4.77 15.07
N TRP A 43 3.35 3.71 15.06
CA TRP A 43 3.19 2.52 14.23
C TRP A 43 2.82 1.28 15.06
N ALA A 44 2.30 1.44 16.28
CA ALA A 44 1.89 0.30 17.11
C ALA A 44 0.80 -0.58 16.47
N VAL A 45 0.03 -0.07 15.50
CA VAL A 45 -0.92 -0.91 14.75
C VAL A 45 -0.21 -1.97 13.90
N TYR A 46 1.05 -1.73 13.53
CA TYR A 46 1.83 -2.65 12.72
C TYR A 46 2.21 -3.91 13.48
N ASP A 47 2.07 -3.97 14.81
CA ASP A 47 2.21 -5.20 15.61
C ASP A 47 1.25 -6.30 15.09
N VAL A 48 0.03 -5.91 14.69
CA VAL A 48 -0.96 -6.84 14.11
C VAL A 48 -0.63 -7.11 12.64
N LEU A 49 -0.18 -6.09 11.90
CA LEU A 49 0.14 -6.21 10.47
C LEU A 49 1.41 -7.04 10.22
N GLU A 50 2.37 -7.03 11.14
CA GLU A 50 3.58 -7.87 11.12
C GLU A 50 3.22 -9.37 11.14
N TYR A 51 2.16 -9.73 11.85
CA TYR A 51 1.65 -11.11 11.87
C TYR A 51 0.96 -11.49 10.55
N VAL A 52 0.27 -10.54 9.91
CA VAL A 52 -0.51 -10.80 8.70
C VAL A 52 0.37 -10.75 7.46
N ASP A 53 1.18 -9.72 7.31
CA ASP A 53 2.10 -9.57 6.19
C ASP A 53 3.53 -9.53 6.72
N LYS A 54 4.24 -10.62 6.44
CA LYS A 54 5.62 -10.81 6.89
C LYS A 54 6.58 -9.76 6.34
N THR A 55 6.19 -8.99 5.33
CA THR A 55 6.98 -7.87 4.81
C THR A 55 7.24 -6.79 5.87
N TYR A 56 6.34 -6.66 6.85
CA TYR A 56 6.48 -5.71 7.95
C TYR A 56 7.31 -6.25 9.12
N ASP A 57 7.59 -7.55 9.16
CA ASP A 57 8.31 -8.22 10.25
C ASP A 57 9.80 -7.78 10.32
N ILE A 58 10.32 -7.75 11.53
CA ILE A 58 11.73 -7.46 11.81
C ILE A 58 12.65 -8.52 11.21
N ASN A 59 12.24 -9.80 11.19
CA ASN A 59 13.04 -10.85 10.59
C ASN A 59 13.19 -10.62 9.09
N TRP A 60 12.13 -10.14 8.42
CA TRP A 60 12.18 -9.82 6.99
C TRP A 60 13.17 -8.70 6.65
N PHE A 61 13.40 -7.77 7.59
CA PHE A 61 14.40 -6.72 7.45
C PHE A 61 15.84 -7.25 7.54
N TYR A 62 16.11 -8.23 8.42
CA TYR A 62 17.46 -8.76 8.67
C TYR A 62 17.83 -10.01 7.85
N GLU A 63 16.84 -10.82 7.42
CA GLU A 63 17.13 -12.13 6.82
C GLU A 63 17.61 -12.05 5.37
N ARG A 64 17.36 -10.98 4.61
CA ARG A 64 17.86 -10.80 3.23
C ARG A 64 18.00 -9.32 2.84
N HIS A 65 19.24 -8.85 2.63
CA HIS A 65 19.51 -7.47 2.19
C HIS A 65 18.70 -7.05 0.94
N LEU A 66 18.49 -7.95 -0.03
CA LEU A 66 17.71 -7.66 -1.24
C LEU A 66 16.24 -7.34 -0.95
N LYS A 67 15.59 -8.04 0.00
CA LYS A 67 14.17 -7.81 0.36
C LYS A 67 13.95 -6.48 1.08
N SER A 68 14.91 -6.08 1.91
CA SER A 68 14.89 -4.77 2.55
C SER A 68 14.99 -3.63 1.52
N ILE A 69 15.81 -3.82 0.48
CA ILE A 69 15.96 -2.87 -0.64
C ILE A 69 14.69 -2.83 -1.48
N GLU A 70 14.08 -3.99 -1.79
CA GLU A 70 12.79 -4.07 -2.49
C GLU A 70 11.71 -3.27 -1.76
N LEU A 71 11.60 -3.43 -0.43
CA LEU A 71 10.60 -2.71 0.35
C LEU A 71 10.86 -1.20 0.40
N ALA A 72 12.12 -0.78 0.55
CA ALA A 72 12.50 0.62 0.46
C ALA A 72 12.20 1.21 -0.94
N ALA A 73 12.38 0.42 -2.01
CA ALA A 73 12.01 0.81 -3.36
C ALA A 73 10.49 0.99 -3.49
N LYS A 74 9.67 0.07 -2.97
CA LYS A 74 8.20 0.19 -2.94
C LYS A 74 7.73 1.47 -2.23
N ALA A 75 8.32 1.79 -1.08
CA ALA A 75 8.01 3.02 -0.37
C ALA A 75 8.43 4.27 -1.16
N THR A 76 9.59 4.23 -1.81
CA THR A 76 10.10 5.36 -2.60
C THR A 76 9.26 5.62 -3.84
N VAL A 77 8.82 4.59 -4.57
CA VAL A 77 7.95 4.74 -5.75
C VAL A 77 6.52 5.18 -5.39
N THR A 78 6.14 5.09 -4.11
CA THR A 78 4.86 5.64 -3.60
C THR A 78 4.92 7.17 -3.41
N LEU A 79 6.12 7.78 -3.30
CA LEU A 79 6.25 9.24 -3.11
C LEU A 79 5.77 10.05 -4.33
N PRO A 80 6.10 9.72 -5.59
CA PRO A 80 5.54 10.41 -6.76
C PRO A 80 4.01 10.32 -6.85
N GLU A 81 3.42 9.19 -6.44
CA GLU A 81 1.97 9.00 -6.38
C GLU A 81 1.33 9.96 -5.37
N ILE A 82 1.90 10.08 -4.17
CA ILE A 82 1.48 11.06 -3.16
C ILE A 82 1.66 12.50 -3.72
N GLY A 83 2.74 12.75 -4.46
CA GLY A 83 2.97 14.02 -5.14
C GLY A 83 1.87 14.38 -6.13
N LEU A 84 1.40 13.43 -6.94
CA LEU A 84 0.27 13.61 -7.86
C LEU A 84 -1.04 13.89 -7.12
N ALA A 85 -1.26 13.26 -5.96
CA ALA A 85 -2.43 13.53 -5.13
C ALA A 85 -2.40 14.94 -4.51
N ILE A 86 -1.26 15.38 -4.02
CA ILE A 86 -1.07 16.75 -3.51
C ILE A 86 -1.27 17.76 -4.65
N LEU A 87 -0.70 17.47 -5.84
CA LEU A 87 -0.88 18.29 -7.02
C LEU A 87 -2.36 18.38 -7.41
N TYR A 88 -3.10 17.28 -7.38
CA TYR A 88 -4.55 17.28 -7.58
C TYR A 88 -5.26 18.22 -6.59
N LEU A 89 -4.99 18.09 -5.29
CA LEU A 89 -5.63 18.92 -4.26
C LEU A 89 -5.31 20.42 -4.46
N TYR A 90 -4.06 20.73 -4.81
CA TYR A 90 -3.63 22.09 -5.12
C TYR A 90 -4.33 22.66 -6.36
N LEU A 91 -4.36 21.90 -7.46
CA LEU A 91 -5.00 22.31 -8.70
C LEU A 91 -6.52 22.43 -8.56
N ALA A 92 -7.15 21.56 -7.76
CA ALA A 92 -8.59 21.55 -7.53
C ALA A 92 -9.03 22.73 -6.63
N HIS A 93 -8.35 22.96 -5.50
CA HIS A 93 -8.84 23.91 -4.48
C HIS A 93 -8.18 25.28 -4.53
N THR A 94 -6.88 25.34 -4.86
CA THR A 94 -6.13 26.60 -4.84
C THR A 94 -6.14 27.27 -6.21
N LYS A 95 -5.62 26.59 -7.25
CA LYS A 95 -5.52 27.16 -8.60
C LYS A 95 -6.83 27.10 -9.40
N ARG A 96 -7.73 26.17 -9.06
CA ARG A 96 -8.96 25.86 -9.82
C ARG A 96 -8.67 25.66 -11.31
N SER A 97 -7.62 24.91 -11.61
CA SER A 97 -7.14 24.65 -12.97
C SER A 97 -7.90 23.49 -13.61
N PRO A 98 -8.26 23.56 -14.91
CA PRO A 98 -8.88 22.45 -15.63
C PRO A 98 -8.00 21.20 -15.74
N LEU A 99 -6.72 21.29 -15.36
CA LEU A 99 -5.78 20.17 -15.30
C LEU A 99 -5.95 19.31 -14.03
N ALA A 100 -6.77 19.73 -13.06
CA ALA A 100 -6.95 18.97 -11.82
C ALA A 100 -7.42 17.52 -12.06
N PRO A 101 -8.42 17.23 -12.92
CA PRO A 101 -8.85 15.85 -13.17
C PRO A 101 -7.74 14.97 -13.76
N LEU A 102 -6.82 15.54 -14.54
CA LEU A 102 -5.69 14.80 -15.10
C LEU A 102 -4.74 14.34 -13.98
N ALA A 103 -4.37 15.24 -13.06
CA ALA A 103 -3.54 14.89 -11.91
C ALA A 103 -4.21 13.84 -11.01
N GLY A 104 -5.52 13.99 -10.75
CA GLY A 104 -6.29 13.02 -9.97
C GLY A 104 -6.37 11.64 -10.63
N PHE A 105 -6.59 11.60 -11.95
CA PHE A 105 -6.58 10.38 -12.74
C PHE A 105 -5.21 9.69 -12.72
N SER A 106 -4.12 10.45 -12.93
CA SER A 106 -2.77 9.91 -12.89
C SER A 106 -2.42 9.32 -11.52
N ALA A 107 -2.85 9.96 -10.43
CA ALA A 107 -2.66 9.44 -9.08
C ALA A 107 -3.40 8.10 -8.89
N ALA A 108 -4.69 8.04 -9.26
CA ALA A 108 -5.49 6.82 -9.16
C ALA A 108 -4.96 5.69 -10.06
N LEU A 109 -4.48 6.01 -11.26
CA LEU A 109 -3.87 5.05 -12.17
C LEU A 109 -2.56 4.50 -11.59
N ALA A 110 -1.74 5.34 -10.97
CA ALA A 110 -0.53 4.90 -10.28
C ALA A 110 -0.88 3.96 -9.12
N THR A 111 -1.91 4.26 -8.31
CA THR A 111 -2.40 3.35 -7.26
C THR A 111 -2.84 2.00 -7.84
N LEU A 112 -3.58 2.01 -8.95
CA LEU A 112 -4.04 0.78 -9.61
C LEU A 112 -2.86 -0.07 -10.09
N ILE A 113 -1.90 0.53 -10.80
CA ILE A 113 -0.71 -0.15 -11.29
C ILE A 113 0.08 -0.75 -10.11
N LYS A 114 0.22 0.02 -9.04
CA LYS A 114 0.91 -0.41 -7.82
C LYS A 114 0.23 -1.62 -7.18
N CYS A 115 -1.11 -1.62 -7.05
CA CYS A 115 -1.85 -2.79 -6.57
C CYS A 115 -1.59 -4.03 -7.43
N ILE A 116 -1.54 -3.88 -8.76
CA ILE A 116 -1.23 -4.98 -9.68
C ILE A 116 0.20 -5.49 -9.44
N LEU A 117 1.19 -4.60 -9.35
CA LEU A 117 2.59 -4.98 -9.19
C LEU A 117 2.85 -5.75 -7.89
N TRP A 118 2.32 -5.26 -6.77
CA TRP A 118 2.48 -5.94 -5.48
C TRP A 118 1.77 -7.29 -5.45
N THR A 119 0.62 -7.40 -6.12
CA THR A 119 -0.06 -8.70 -6.26
C THR A 119 0.76 -9.68 -7.10
N LEU A 120 1.31 -9.22 -8.23
CA LEU A 120 2.16 -10.04 -9.09
C LEU A 120 3.40 -10.54 -8.34
N GLU A 121 4.02 -9.69 -7.53
CA GLU A 121 5.15 -10.07 -6.69
C GLU A 121 4.80 -11.23 -5.75
N GLU A 122 3.65 -11.17 -5.07
CA GLU A 122 3.19 -12.28 -4.23
C GLU A 122 2.97 -13.56 -5.04
N ILE A 123 2.39 -13.46 -6.23
CA ILE A 123 2.19 -14.62 -7.12
C ILE A 123 3.54 -15.25 -7.51
N TYR A 124 4.51 -14.45 -7.95
CA TYR A 124 5.82 -14.95 -8.39
C TYR A 124 6.69 -15.44 -7.23
N CYS A 125 6.49 -14.94 -6.01
CA CYS A 125 7.15 -15.44 -4.82
C CYS A 125 6.46 -16.68 -4.21
N GLY A 126 5.32 -17.11 -4.77
CA GLY A 126 4.56 -18.25 -4.27
C GLY A 126 3.82 -17.97 -2.96
N TRP A 127 3.24 -16.77 -2.83
CA TRP A 127 2.53 -16.29 -1.63
C TRP A 127 3.41 -16.25 -0.39
N CYS A 128 4.65 -15.77 -0.53
CA CYS A 128 5.67 -15.89 0.50
C CYS A 128 5.47 -14.98 1.71
N THR A 129 4.74 -13.87 1.58
CA THR A 129 4.53 -12.92 2.69
C THR A 129 3.18 -13.09 3.36
N VAL A 130 2.13 -13.40 2.59
CA VAL A 130 0.74 -13.50 3.09
C VAL A 130 0.16 -14.92 3.08
N GLY A 131 0.85 -15.90 2.48
CA GLY A 131 0.31 -17.24 2.25
C GLY A 131 0.00 -18.07 3.51
N HIS A 132 0.54 -17.69 4.67
CA HIS A 132 0.26 -18.35 5.95
C HIS A 132 -1.09 -17.95 6.56
N ASN A 133 -1.78 -16.94 6.02
CA ASN A 133 -3.06 -16.48 6.54
C ASN A 133 -4.25 -17.28 6.01
N SER A 134 -5.31 -17.31 6.82
CA SER A 134 -6.65 -17.70 6.38
C SER A 134 -7.20 -16.70 5.35
N SER A 135 -8.09 -17.17 4.47
CA SER A 135 -8.73 -16.32 3.45
C SER A 135 -9.48 -15.14 4.07
N PHE A 136 -10.08 -15.33 5.25
CA PHE A 136 -10.75 -14.26 6.00
C PHE A 136 -9.80 -13.14 6.41
N ASN A 137 -8.62 -13.46 6.96
CA ASN A 137 -7.64 -12.46 7.39
C ASN A 137 -7.09 -11.67 6.19
N ILE A 138 -6.83 -12.34 5.07
CA ILE A 138 -6.38 -11.70 3.83
C ILE A 138 -7.45 -10.73 3.33
N PHE A 139 -8.71 -11.17 3.27
CA PHE A 139 -9.82 -10.34 2.80
C PHE A 139 -10.00 -9.08 3.67
N THR A 140 -9.96 -9.22 5.00
CA THR A 140 -10.22 -8.11 5.91
C THR A 140 -9.06 -7.12 6.06
N LEU A 141 -7.81 -7.57 5.94
CA LEU A 141 -6.64 -6.78 6.34
C LEU A 141 -5.72 -6.40 5.19
N VAL A 142 -5.66 -7.19 4.12
CA VAL A 142 -4.81 -6.96 2.95
C VAL A 142 -5.62 -6.45 1.75
N GLY A 143 -6.93 -6.73 1.76
CA GLY A 143 -7.90 -6.23 0.79
C GLY A 143 -8.55 -7.34 -0.04
N SER A 144 -9.77 -7.08 -0.52
CA SER A 144 -10.57 -8.06 -1.27
C SER A 144 -9.85 -8.60 -2.52
N THR A 145 -9.07 -7.75 -3.19
CA THR A 145 -8.33 -8.12 -4.40
C THR A 145 -7.32 -9.25 -4.18
N TYR A 146 -6.65 -9.30 -3.03
CA TYR A 146 -5.69 -10.37 -2.74
C TYR A 146 -6.38 -11.70 -2.43
N ALA A 147 -7.53 -11.66 -1.74
CA ALA A 147 -8.32 -12.85 -1.44
C ALA A 147 -8.91 -13.47 -2.71
N ASP A 148 -9.51 -12.64 -3.59
CA ASP A 148 -10.14 -13.10 -4.82
C ASP A 148 -9.11 -13.73 -5.79
N ILE A 149 -7.93 -13.10 -5.94
CA ILE A 149 -6.88 -13.59 -6.85
C ILE A 149 -6.25 -14.89 -6.35
N ARG A 150 -6.10 -15.06 -5.03
CA ARG A 150 -5.60 -16.32 -4.45
C ARG A 150 -6.54 -17.50 -4.73
N CYS A 151 -7.84 -17.28 -4.56
CA CYS A 151 -8.84 -18.31 -4.85
C CYS A 151 -8.89 -18.67 -6.35
N LEU A 152 -8.66 -17.69 -7.25
CA LEU A 152 -8.66 -17.92 -8.70
C LEU A 152 -7.41 -18.65 -9.21
N LEU A 153 -6.24 -18.41 -8.62
CA LEU A 153 -4.97 -18.96 -9.08
C LEU A 153 -4.55 -20.26 -8.37
N ASN A 154 -5.09 -20.54 -7.19
CA ASN A 154 -4.72 -21.71 -6.38
C ASN A 154 -5.74 -22.86 -6.50
N SER A 155 -6.26 -23.11 -7.71
CA SER A 155 -7.24 -24.17 -7.99
C SER A 155 -6.63 -25.59 -8.03
N GLU A 156 -5.30 -25.74 -8.01
CA GLU A 156 -4.63 -27.04 -8.12
C GLU A 156 -4.17 -27.65 -6.79
N HIS A 157 -4.17 -26.88 -5.70
CA HIS A 157 -3.85 -27.39 -4.37
C HIS A 157 -4.91 -26.99 -3.36
N VAL A 158 -5.86 -27.91 -3.18
CA VAL A 158 -6.83 -28.07 -2.08
C VAL A 158 -6.51 -27.20 -0.86
N ALA A 159 -6.97 -25.95 -0.89
CA ALA A 159 -7.32 -25.24 0.33
C ALA A 159 -8.76 -25.67 0.64
N PRO A 160 -9.06 -26.29 1.79
CA PRO A 160 -10.39 -26.85 2.05
C PRO A 160 -11.50 -25.79 2.20
N TRP A 161 -11.23 -24.51 1.94
CA TRP A 161 -12.14 -23.39 2.20
C TRP A 161 -11.95 -22.23 1.19
N CYS A 162 -11.93 -22.55 -0.11
CA CYS A 162 -12.40 -21.62 -1.14
C CYS A 162 -13.92 -21.72 -1.26
#